data_AF-A0A4W5QM16-F1
#
_entry.id   AF-A0A4W5QM16-F1
#
_cell.length_a   1.000
_cell.length_b   1.000
_cell.length_c   1.000
_cell.angle_alpha   90.00
_cell.angle_beta   90.00
_cell.angle_gamma   90.00
#
_symmetry.space_group_name_H-M   'P 1'
#
loop_
_entity.id
_entity.type
_entity.pdbx_description
1 polymer ?
#
loop_
_entity_poly.entity_id
_entity_poly.type
_entity_poly.pdbx_seq_one_letter_code
_entity_poly.pdbx_strand_id
1 'polypeptide(L)'
;DQMDITRLAVDAGAFINRAVQYTEEALGQAEKTELDSRLENLLDRAESTKTWTDKIISQTETLLQPNPGARLEDLLYKGLDWSAPERPTPHELLSESMMDAALELGYTPHHNTHTLLKHKYTLTTACV
;
A
#
# COMPACT_ATOMS: atom_id res chain seq x y z
N ASP A 1 -31.39 76.88 2.91
CA ASP A 1 -30.56 75.80 2.33
C ASP A 1 -30.56 74.51 3.16
N GLN A 2 -31.73 73.94 3.46
CA GLN A 2 -31.83 72.68 4.25
C GLN A 2 -32.54 71.54 3.50
N MET A 3 -32.94 71.77 2.24
CA MET A 3 -33.72 70.82 1.43
C MET A 3 -32.89 70.03 0.39
N ASP A 4 -31.61 70.38 0.19
CA ASP A 4 -30.76 69.71 -0.80
C ASP A 4 -29.95 68.53 -0.23
N ILE A 5 -29.53 68.63 1.03
CA ILE A 5 -28.70 67.60 1.69
C ILE A 5 -29.52 66.32 1.92
N THR A 6 -30.80 66.46 2.24
CA THR A 6 -31.72 65.33 2.44
C THR A 6 -32.03 64.61 1.14
N ARG A 7 -32.13 65.34 0.02
CA ARG A 7 -32.30 64.75 -1.32
C ARG A 7 -31.04 64.02 -1.79
N LEU A 8 -29.87 64.59 -1.55
CA LEU A 8 -28.59 63.97 -1.87
C LEU A 8 -28.34 62.69 -1.06
N ALA A 9 -28.72 62.68 0.21
CA ALA A 9 -28.62 61.49 1.08
C ALA A 9 -29.59 60.37 0.66
N VAL A 10 -30.80 60.72 0.22
CA VAL A 10 -31.77 59.76 -0.33
C VAL A 10 -31.28 59.17 -1.64
N ASP A 11 -30.69 59.99 -2.52
CA ASP A 11 -30.17 59.54 -3.82
C ASP A 11 -28.91 58.67 -3.64
N ALA A 12 -28.03 59.04 -2.71
CA ALA A 12 -26.90 58.19 -2.31
C ALA A 12 -27.35 56.86 -1.68
N GLY A 13 -28.42 56.86 -0.88
CA GLY A 13 -29.03 55.63 -0.34
C GLY A 13 -29.60 54.71 -1.42
N ALA A 14 -30.18 55.28 -2.48
CA ALA A 14 -30.66 54.52 -3.65
C ALA A 14 -29.49 53.93 -4.47
N PHE A 15 -28.39 54.67 -4.61
CA PHE A 15 -27.18 54.18 -5.26
C PHE A 15 -26.47 53.08 -4.46
N ILE A 16 -26.41 53.21 -3.12
CA ILE A 16 -25.86 52.16 -2.25
C ILE A 16 -26.72 50.90 -2.33
N ASN A 17 -28.05 51.02 -2.28
CA ASN A 17 -28.94 49.86 -2.45
C ASN A 17 -28.75 49.19 -3.82
N ARG A 18 -28.59 49.96 -4.90
CA ARG A 18 -28.26 49.41 -6.23
C ARG A 18 -26.88 48.74 -6.27
N ALA A 19 -25.88 49.32 -5.61
CA ALA A 19 -24.55 48.74 -5.55
C ALA A 19 -24.54 47.46 -4.72
N VAL A 20 -25.25 47.43 -3.58
CA VAL A 20 -25.44 46.24 -2.74
C VAL A 20 -26.17 45.16 -3.53
N GLN A 21 -27.25 45.50 -4.23
CA GLN A 21 -27.99 44.57 -5.07
C GLN A 21 -27.15 44.04 -6.25
N TYR A 22 -26.34 44.89 -6.88
CA TYR A 22 -25.39 44.47 -7.91
C TYR A 22 -24.29 43.55 -7.35
N THR A 23 -23.81 43.82 -6.13
CA THR A 23 -22.87 42.93 -5.45
C THR A 23 -23.53 41.64 -4.98
N GLU A 24 -24.80 41.65 -4.58
CA GLU A 24 -25.57 40.46 -4.21
C GLU A 24 -25.91 39.61 -5.42
N GLU A 25 -26.17 40.21 -6.59
CA GLU A 25 -26.36 39.50 -7.85
C GLU A 25 -25.03 38.97 -8.41
N ALA A 26 -23.94 39.73 -8.29
CA ALA A 26 -22.59 39.30 -8.69
C ALA A 26 -21.98 38.25 -7.74
N LEU A 27 -22.24 38.32 -6.43
CA LEU A 27 -21.90 37.26 -5.47
C LEU A 27 -22.89 36.08 -5.53
N GLY A 28 -24.16 36.33 -5.83
CA GLY A 28 -25.19 35.29 -6.01
C GLY A 28 -24.96 34.45 -7.28
N GLN A 29 -24.29 35.01 -8.29
CA GLN A 29 -23.70 34.23 -9.39
C GLN A 29 -22.37 33.54 -9.03
N ALA A 30 -21.69 33.98 -7.98
CA ALA A 30 -20.49 33.31 -7.48
C ALA A 30 -20.81 32.06 -6.63
N GLU A 31 -22.07 31.86 -6.24
CA GLU A 31 -22.52 30.72 -5.43
C GLU A 31 -22.82 29.45 -6.26
N LYS A 32 -22.39 29.41 -7.52
CA LYS A 32 -22.31 28.17 -8.27
C LYS A 32 -21.10 28.17 -9.19
N THR A 33 -19.90 28.17 -8.59
CA THR A 33 -18.89 27.27 -9.15
C THR A 33 -19.39 25.85 -8.88
N GLU A 34 -20.39 25.41 -9.68
CA GLU A 34 -20.68 24.01 -9.90
C GLU A 34 -19.30 23.39 -10.12
N LEU A 35 -18.83 22.61 -9.14
CA LEU A 35 -17.64 21.80 -9.31
C LEU A 35 -17.93 21.03 -10.58
N ASP A 36 -17.23 21.38 -11.68
CA ASP A 36 -17.53 20.88 -13.02
C ASP A 36 -17.86 19.40 -12.89
N SER A 37 -19.06 18.97 -13.27
CA SER A 37 -19.52 17.58 -13.08
C SER A 37 -18.46 16.57 -13.56
N ARG A 38 -17.60 16.98 -14.50
CA ARG A 38 -16.41 16.25 -14.92
C ARG A 38 -15.35 16.05 -13.84
N LEU A 39 -15.04 17.05 -13.02
CA LEU A 39 -14.09 17.00 -11.92
C LEU A 39 -14.59 16.09 -10.79
N GLU A 40 -15.86 16.17 -10.41
CA GLU A 40 -16.46 15.23 -9.44
C GLU A 40 -16.36 13.78 -9.94
N ASN A 41 -16.73 13.54 -11.19
CA ASN A 41 -16.57 12.22 -11.82
C ASN A 41 -15.11 11.75 -11.89
N LEU A 42 -14.15 12.66 -12.09
CA LEU A 42 -12.73 12.32 -12.08
C LEU A 42 -12.24 12.00 -10.66
N LEU A 43 -12.72 12.72 -9.65
CA LEU A 43 -12.39 12.50 -8.25
C LEU A 43 -12.95 11.14 -7.77
N ASP A 44 -14.22 10.86 -8.05
CA ASP A 44 -14.87 9.58 -7.72
C ASP A 44 -14.16 8.40 -8.37
N ARG A 45 -13.73 8.57 -9.63
CA ARG A 45 -12.93 7.56 -10.33
C ARG A 45 -11.55 7.40 -9.72
N ALA A 46 -10.90 8.49 -9.31
CA ALA A 46 -9.59 8.42 -8.66
C ALA A 46 -9.68 7.70 -7.30
N GLU A 47 -10.66 8.05 -6.47
CA GLU A 47 -10.90 7.39 -5.19
C GLU A 47 -11.28 5.91 -5.35
N SER A 48 -12.17 5.62 -6.30
CA SER A 48 -12.54 4.25 -6.63
C SER A 48 -11.32 3.45 -7.09
N THR A 49 -10.50 4.03 -7.98
CA THR A 49 -9.30 3.37 -8.50
C THR A 49 -8.31 3.08 -7.37
N LYS A 50 -8.00 4.07 -6.52
CA LYS A 50 -7.15 3.87 -5.34
C LYS A 50 -7.66 2.72 -4.46
N THR A 51 -8.95 2.76 -4.13
CA THR A 51 -9.58 1.75 -3.27
C THR A 51 -9.50 0.34 -3.87
N TRP A 52 -9.72 0.22 -5.18
CA TRP A 52 -9.60 -1.07 -5.87
C TRP A 52 -8.16 -1.54 -5.98
N THR A 53 -7.20 -0.64 -6.23
CA THR A 53 -5.77 -0.97 -6.25
C THR A 53 -5.30 -1.49 -4.89
N ASP A 54 -5.64 -0.80 -3.80
CA ASP A 54 -5.27 -1.22 -2.44
C ASP A 54 -5.85 -2.61 -2.10
N LYS A 55 -7.10 -2.87 -2.50
CA LYS A 55 -7.74 -4.19 -2.34
C LYS A 55 -7.04 -5.28 -3.14
N ILE A 56 -6.71 -5.02 -4.40
CA ILE A 56 -6.03 -6.00 -5.27
C ILE A 56 -4.65 -6.34 -4.70
N ILE A 57 -3.89 -5.34 -4.25
CA ILE A 57 -2.59 -5.55 -3.62
C ILE A 57 -2.75 -6.42 -2.36
N SER A 58 -3.67 -6.07 -1.46
CA SER A 58 -3.90 -6.84 -0.23
C SER A 58 -4.34 -8.28 -0.50
N GLN A 59 -5.21 -8.51 -1.49
CA GLN A 59 -5.64 -9.85 -1.89
C GLN A 59 -4.48 -10.65 -2.49
N THR A 60 -3.66 -10.02 -3.33
CA THR A 60 -2.49 -10.67 -3.95
C THR A 60 -1.45 -11.04 -2.90
N GLU A 61 -1.20 -10.18 -1.91
CA GLU A 61 -0.30 -10.49 -0.78
C GLU A 61 -0.80 -11.69 0.03
N THR A 62 -2.11 -11.82 0.24
CA THR A 62 -2.71 -12.97 0.93
C THR A 62 -2.57 -14.27 0.13
N LEU A 63 -2.62 -14.20 -1.20
CA LEU A 63 -2.40 -15.36 -2.07
C LEU A 63 -0.94 -15.81 -2.09
N LEU A 64 0.00 -14.86 -2.13
CA LEU A 64 1.43 -15.16 -2.16
C LEU A 64 1.94 -15.64 -0.80
N GLN A 65 1.40 -15.09 0.29
CA GLN A 65 1.75 -15.45 1.66
C GLN A 65 0.48 -15.67 2.49
N PRO A 66 -0.05 -16.91 2.50
CA PRO A 66 -1.28 -17.21 3.24
C PRO A 66 -1.10 -17.13 4.76
N ASN A 67 0.15 -17.15 5.24
CA ASN A 67 0.50 -17.06 6.66
C ASN A 67 0.39 -15.61 7.17
N PRO A 68 -0.49 -15.32 8.14
CA PRO A 68 -0.70 -13.96 8.63
C PRO A 68 0.48 -13.41 9.45
N GLY A 69 1.25 -14.28 10.13
CA GLY A 69 2.43 -13.86 10.90
C GLY A 69 3.55 -13.32 10.01
N ALA A 70 3.86 -14.05 8.96
CA ALA A 70 4.80 -13.63 7.91
C ALA A 70 4.43 -12.29 7.26
N ARG A 71 3.13 -12.09 6.98
CA ARG A 71 2.64 -10.82 6.42
C ARG A 71 2.90 -9.64 7.35
N LEU A 72 2.69 -9.81 8.67
CA LEU A 72 2.96 -8.75 9.64
C LEU A 72 4.45 -8.45 9.73
N GLU A 73 5.29 -9.47 9.78
CA GLU A 73 6.74 -9.33 9.74
C GLU A 73 7.19 -8.56 8.49
N ASP A 74 6.68 -8.93 7.30
CA ASP A 74 7.05 -8.26 6.05
C ASP A 74 6.57 -6.80 5.99
N LEU A 75 5.41 -6.48 6.57
CA LEU A 75 4.97 -5.09 6.73
C LEU A 75 5.90 -4.30 7.66
N LEU A 76 6.37 -4.91 8.75
CA LEU A 76 7.31 -4.28 9.68
C LEU A 76 8.69 -4.09 9.03
N TYR A 77 9.21 -5.10 8.33
CA TYR A 77 10.50 -5.01 7.64
C TYR A 77 10.47 -3.97 6.51
N LYS A 78 9.39 -3.91 5.72
CA LYS A 78 9.17 -2.84 4.72
C LYS A 78 9.10 -1.45 5.36
N GLY A 79 8.48 -1.34 6.54
CA GLY A 79 8.35 -0.06 7.26
C GLY A 79 9.66 0.45 7.87
N LEU A 80 10.58 -0.45 8.24
CA LEU A 80 11.87 -0.12 8.85
C LEU A 80 13.05 -0.09 7.86
N ASP A 81 12.78 -0.35 6.56
CA ASP A 81 13.78 -0.45 5.49
C ASP A 81 14.89 -1.49 5.79
N TRP A 82 14.54 -2.50 6.59
CA TRP A 82 15.42 -3.59 6.97
C TRP A 82 15.26 -4.77 6.02
N SER A 83 16.37 -5.45 5.71
CA SER A 83 16.32 -6.70 4.95
C SER A 83 15.52 -7.74 5.73
N ALA A 84 14.43 -8.23 5.13
CA ALA A 84 13.71 -9.36 5.68
C ALA A 84 14.67 -10.57 5.77
N PRO A 85 14.66 -11.32 6.89
CA PRO A 85 15.40 -12.56 6.97
C PRO A 85 14.86 -13.57 5.95
N GLU A 86 15.76 -14.35 5.34
CA GLU A 86 15.37 -15.40 4.39
C GLU A 86 14.57 -16.48 5.12
N ARG A 87 13.27 -16.57 4.82
CA ARG A 87 12.36 -17.54 5.44
C ARG A 87 12.43 -18.87 4.67
N PRO A 88 12.62 -20.01 5.36
CA PRO A 88 12.60 -21.31 4.71
C PRO A 88 11.22 -21.55 4.10
N THR A 89 11.20 -22.03 2.86
CA THR A 89 9.95 -22.33 2.17
C THR A 89 9.25 -23.51 2.84
N PRO A 90 7.90 -23.60 2.78
CA PRO A 90 7.19 -24.75 3.33
C PRO A 90 7.67 -26.10 2.77
N HIS A 91 8.20 -26.08 1.54
CA HIS A 91 8.79 -27.26 0.91
C HIS A 91 10.12 -27.67 1.55
N GLU A 92 10.98 -26.70 1.88
CA GLU A 92 12.25 -26.96 2.58
C GLU A 92 12.02 -27.54 3.96
N LEU A 93 11.10 -26.96 4.75
CA LEU A 93 10.72 -27.48 6.07
C LEU A 93 10.18 -28.92 5.98
N LEU A 94 9.34 -29.20 4.98
CA LEU A 94 8.88 -30.57 4.73
C LEU A 94 10.05 -31.49 4.39
N SER A 95 10.95 -31.07 3.51
CA SER A 95 12.10 -31.88 3.10
C SER A 95 13.02 -32.21 4.27
N GLU A 96 13.26 -31.25 5.17
CA GLU A 96 14.05 -31.43 6.40
C GLU A 96 13.37 -32.45 7.32
N SER A 97 12.06 -32.30 7.57
CA SER A 97 11.32 -33.26 8.39
C SER A 97 11.33 -34.69 7.80
N MET A 98 11.30 -34.81 6.46
CA MET A 98 11.38 -36.09 5.79
C MET A 98 12.78 -36.70 5.86
N MET A 99 13.84 -35.87 5.80
CA MET A 99 15.23 -36.31 5.98
C MET A 99 15.48 -36.78 7.41
N ASP A 100 14.95 -36.06 8.41
CA ASP A 100 15.05 -36.43 9.82
C ASP A 100 14.31 -37.75 10.10
N ALA A 101 13.09 -37.90 9.57
CA ALA A 101 12.34 -39.14 9.66
C ALA A 101 13.05 -40.31 8.96
N ALA A 102 13.67 -40.05 7.79
CA ALA A 102 14.46 -41.06 7.09
C ALA A 102 15.68 -41.50 7.91
N LEU A 103 16.36 -40.57 8.57
CA LEU A 103 17.50 -40.85 9.43
C LEU A 103 17.12 -41.70 10.63
N GLU A 104 16.00 -41.39 11.30
CA GLU A 104 15.49 -42.18 12.44
C GLU A 104 15.07 -43.59 12.02
N LEU A 105 14.50 -43.73 10.82
CA LEU A 105 14.14 -45.03 10.23
C LEU A 105 15.35 -45.80 9.68
N GLY A 106 16.57 -45.24 9.74
CA GLY A 106 17.80 -45.86 9.26
C GLY A 106 18.02 -45.78 7.75
N TYR A 107 17.22 -44.99 7.04
CA TYR A 107 17.42 -44.69 5.62
C TYR A 107 18.37 -43.50 5.48
N THR A 108 19.65 -43.75 5.20
CA THR A 108 20.60 -42.68 4.91
C THR A 108 20.40 -42.18 3.46
N PRO A 109 20.16 -40.89 3.22
CA PRO A 109 20.15 -40.35 1.87
C PRO A 109 21.51 -40.57 1.19
N HIS A 110 21.52 -41.18 0.00
CA HIS A 110 22.72 -41.44 -0.82
C HIS A 110 23.35 -40.15 -1.41
N HIS A 111 23.35 -39.04 -0.69
CA HIS A 111 23.96 -37.78 -1.17
C HIS A 111 25.46 -37.67 -0.83
N ASN A 112 25.95 -38.46 0.12
CA ASN A 112 27.32 -38.36 0.66
C ASN A 112 28.22 -39.56 0.32
N THR A 113 27.90 -40.34 -0.71
CA THR A 113 28.79 -41.43 -1.17
C THR A 113 30.17 -40.93 -1.59
N HIS A 114 30.32 -39.62 -1.88
CA HIS A 114 31.60 -39.00 -2.19
C HIS A 114 32.48 -38.69 -0.96
N THR A 115 31.92 -38.56 0.25
CA THR A 115 32.71 -38.31 1.47
C THR A 115 33.12 -39.61 2.16
N LEU A 116 32.26 -40.65 2.11
CA LEU A 116 32.60 -41.97 2.65
C LEU A 116 33.63 -42.73 1.80
N LEU A 117 33.66 -42.52 0.48
CA LEU A 117 34.74 -43.04 -0.35
C LEU A 117 36.07 -42.32 -0.05
N LYS A 118 36.06 -41.00 0.15
CA LYS A 118 37.30 -40.26 0.49
C LYS A 118 37.96 -40.75 1.78
N HIS A 119 37.18 -41.06 2.82
CA HIS A 119 37.72 -41.61 4.08
C HIS A 119 38.26 -43.04 3.93
N LYS A 120 37.64 -43.88 3.08
CA LYS A 120 38.15 -45.24 2.82
C LYS A 120 39.44 -45.25 1.97
N TYR A 121 39.55 -44.35 0.99
CA TYR A 121 40.76 -44.24 0.17
C TYR A 121 41.96 -43.66 0.95
N THR A 122 41.77 -42.67 1.83
CA THR A 122 42.87 -42.11 2.64
C THR A 122 43.42 -43.10 3.67
N LEU A 123 42.58 -43.95 4.27
CA LEU A 123 43.03 -45.02 5.17
C LEU A 123 43.83 -46.12 4.46
N THR A 124 43.55 -46.37 3.17
CA THR A 124 44.25 -47.41 2.40
C THR A 124 45.65 -46.94 1.95
N THR A 125 45.85 -45.65 1.70
CA THR A 125 47.17 -45.07 1.36
C THR A 125 48.07 -44.86 2.60
N ALA A 126 47.52 -44.79 3.80
CA ALA A 126 48.30 -44.66 5.04
C ALA A 126 48.82 -46.00 5.60
N CYS A 127 48.40 -47.14 5.03
CA CYS A 127 48.84 -48.49 5.42
C CYS A 127 49.82 -49.15 4.42
N VAL A 128 50.40 -48.38 3.49
CA VAL A 128 51.54 -48.80 2.64
C VAL A 128 52.76 -48.00 3.05
#